data_AF-A0A3B1ARU9-F1
#
_entry.id   AF-A0A3B1ARU9-F1
#
_cell.length_a   1.000
_cell.length_b   1.000
_cell.length_c   1.000
_cell.angle_alpha   90.00
_cell.angle_beta   90.00
_cell.angle_gamma   90.00
#
_symmetry.space_group_name_H-M   'P 1'
#
loop_
_entity.id
_entity.type
_entity.pdbx_description
1 polymer ?
#
loop_
_entity_poly.entity_id
_entity_poly.type
_entity_poly.pdbx_seq_one_letter_code
_entity_poly.pdbx_strand_id
1 'polypeptide(L)'
;TKKVWYEFSYPSQRNSYKSGSFLGRLGGRYRYTEERMHPGESLYAIGMFMSVGGGAESFNTDAEVREVLALWKKNRTGLLKHFDANGDGELDVQEWEAVRKAAYERVRREQSKRSVEPPTHLMKKPQYDNRPYLLSVYPQYELIKRYKLKAGGCLAGFFVAGSAAVWMATLRLI
;
A
#
# COMPACT_ATOMS: atom_id res chain seq x y z
N THR A 1 7.07 16.80 10.15
CA THR A 1 6.89 18.16 10.76
C THR A 1 5.82 18.97 10.03
N LYS A 2 5.16 19.95 10.69
CA LYS A 2 4.08 20.78 10.12
C LYS A 2 4.57 22.20 9.85
N LYS A 3 4.47 22.67 8.60
CA LYS A 3 4.80 24.06 8.23
C LYS A 3 3.52 24.77 7.81
N VAL A 4 3.31 25.97 8.34
CA VAL A 4 2.15 26.81 8.02
C VAL A 4 2.67 28.15 7.52
N TRP A 5 2.19 28.60 6.37
CA TRP A 5 2.49 29.93 5.85
C TRP A 5 1.27 30.55 5.20
N TYR A 6 1.33 31.86 5.00
CA TYR A 6 0.24 32.67 4.48
C TYR A 6 0.70 33.35 3.19
N GLU A 7 -0.07 33.19 2.12
CA GLU A 7 0.20 33.85 0.83
C GLU A 7 -1.09 34.49 0.29
N PHE A 8 -0.91 35.50 -0.56
CA PHE A 8 -1.98 36.28 -1.19
C PHE A 8 -2.25 35.87 -2.65
N SER A 9 -1.57 34.85 -3.16
CA SER A 9 -1.66 34.38 -4.55
C SER A 9 -2.60 33.18 -4.69
N TYR A 10 -3.36 33.14 -5.79
CA TYR A 10 -4.52 32.26 -5.98
C TYR A 10 -4.25 30.74 -5.91
N PRO A 11 -5.20 29.95 -5.36
CA PRO A 11 -5.25 28.51 -5.60
C PRO A 11 -5.79 28.24 -7.00
N SER A 12 -5.07 27.46 -7.81
CA SER A 12 -5.59 26.95 -9.09
C SER A 12 -6.84 26.11 -8.82
N GLN A 13 -8.01 26.64 -9.19
CA GLN A 13 -9.32 26.00 -9.03
C GLN A 13 -9.37 24.64 -9.73
N ARG A 14 -9.80 23.61 -9.00
CA ARG A 14 -10.62 22.54 -9.56
C ARG A 14 -11.82 22.33 -8.64
N ASN A 15 -12.96 22.83 -9.11
CA ASN A 15 -14.32 22.70 -8.56
C ASN A 15 -14.59 23.29 -7.17
N SER A 16 -15.25 24.44 -7.15
CA SER A 16 -16.24 24.73 -6.11
C SER A 16 -17.50 25.30 -6.77
N TYR A 17 -18.60 24.59 -6.55
CA TYR A 17 -19.94 24.95 -6.97
C TYR A 17 -20.31 26.33 -6.44
N LYS A 18 -20.95 27.12 -7.31
CA LYS A 18 -21.44 28.48 -7.08
C LYS A 18 -22.19 28.61 -5.75
N SER A 19 -21.70 29.49 -4.89
CA SER A 19 -22.54 30.27 -3.98
C SER A 19 -22.18 31.73 -4.14
N GLY A 20 -23.13 32.52 -4.59
CA GLY A 20 -22.96 33.93 -4.90
C GLY A 20 -22.71 34.74 -3.64
N SER A 21 -21.61 35.48 -3.61
CA SER A 21 -21.43 36.59 -2.68
C SER A 21 -20.48 37.60 -3.33
N PHE A 22 -21.00 38.82 -3.54
CA PHE A 22 -20.33 39.97 -4.15
C PHE A 22 -19.18 40.56 -3.30
N LEU A 23 -18.68 39.84 -2.30
CA LEU A 23 -17.66 40.28 -1.34
C LEU A 23 -16.26 39.65 -1.56
N GLY A 24 -15.97 39.11 -2.74
CA GLY A 24 -14.72 38.39 -3.03
C GLY A 24 -13.54 39.25 -3.53
N ARG A 25 -13.64 40.59 -3.50
CA ARG A 25 -12.71 41.48 -4.23
C ARG A 25 -11.64 42.20 -3.38
N LEU A 26 -11.48 41.81 -2.11
CA LEU A 26 -10.34 42.21 -1.27
C LEU A 26 -9.51 40.95 -0.97
N GLY A 27 -8.27 40.92 -1.48
CA GLY A 27 -7.40 39.73 -1.55
C GLY A 27 -7.42 38.84 -0.32
N GLY A 28 -7.98 37.64 -0.48
CA GLY A 28 -8.05 36.64 0.58
C GLY A 28 -6.66 36.14 0.94
N ARG A 29 -6.27 36.28 2.21
CA ARG A 29 -5.10 35.60 2.77
C ARG A 29 -5.40 34.11 2.82
N TYR A 30 -4.72 33.32 1.99
CA TYR A 30 -4.82 31.87 2.03
C TYR A 30 -3.84 31.32 3.06
N ARG A 31 -4.31 30.38 3.90
CA ARG A 31 -3.48 29.64 4.86
C ARG A 31 -3.10 28.31 4.24
N TYR A 32 -1.81 28.13 3.96
CA TYR A 32 -1.25 26.87 3.49
C TYR A 32 -0.75 26.07 4.68
N THR A 33 -1.08 24.77 4.71
CA THR A 33 -0.57 23.83 5.69
C THR A 33 0.07 22.68 4.93
N GLU A 34 1.37 22.50 5.11
CA GLU A 34 2.11 21.37 4.56
C GLU A 34 2.51 20.45 5.70
N GLU A 35 2.20 19.16 5.53
CA GLU A 35 2.61 18.10 6.44
C GLU A 35 3.51 17.15 5.65
N ARG A 36 4.77 17.05 6.06
CA ARG A 36 5.80 16.23 5.40
C ARG A 36 6.23 15.11 6.33
N MET A 37 6.40 13.93 5.73
CA MET A 37 7.08 12.79 6.33
C MET A 37 8.57 12.93 6.00
N HIS A 38 9.45 12.89 7.00
CA HIS A 38 10.90 12.95 6.77
C HIS A 38 11.52 11.55 6.78
N PRO A 39 12.61 11.33 6.02
CA PRO A 39 13.40 10.10 6.12
C PRO A 39 13.89 9.90 7.57
N GLY A 40 13.67 8.69 8.11
CA GLY A 40 14.09 8.33 9.48
C GLY A 40 13.03 8.54 10.57
N GLU A 41 11.88 9.13 10.27
CA GLU A 41 10.75 9.19 11.21
C GLU A 41 10.02 7.83 11.29
N SER A 42 9.65 7.39 12.50
CA SER A 42 8.86 6.16 12.69
C SER A 42 7.47 6.30 12.08
N LEU A 43 7.13 5.40 11.17
CA LEU A 43 5.85 5.40 10.46
C LEU A 43 4.94 4.30 11.02
N TYR A 44 3.76 4.69 11.50
CA TYR A 44 2.67 3.77 11.78
C TYR A 44 1.86 3.51 10.51
N ALA A 45 1.62 2.25 10.23
CA ALA A 45 1.13 1.78 8.94
C ALA A 45 0.12 0.64 9.17
N ILE A 46 -1.13 0.83 8.72
CA ILE A 46 -2.16 -0.22 8.64
C ILE A 46 -2.63 -0.31 7.20
N GLY A 47 -2.65 -1.51 6.64
CA GLY A 47 -3.13 -1.75 5.30
C GLY A 47 -2.98 -3.21 4.90
N MET A 48 -3.14 -3.48 3.60
CA MET A 48 -2.82 -4.79 3.05
C MET A 48 -1.31 -4.88 2.85
N PHE A 49 -0.64 -5.63 3.71
CA PHE A 49 0.79 -5.92 3.58
C PHE A 49 0.99 -7.08 2.62
N MET A 50 1.83 -6.87 1.61
CA MET A 50 2.20 -7.91 0.65
C MET A 50 3.69 -7.84 0.40
N SER A 51 4.35 -8.99 0.37
CA SER A 51 5.76 -9.08 -0.03
C SER A 51 5.78 -9.47 -1.50
N VAL A 52 6.41 -8.65 -2.32
CA VAL A 52 6.64 -8.94 -3.74
C VAL A 52 8.11 -9.29 -3.92
N GLY A 53 8.37 -10.33 -4.70
CA GLY A 53 9.69 -10.93 -4.82
C GLY A 53 10.00 -11.90 -3.68
N GLY A 54 11.16 -12.56 -3.77
CA GLY A 54 11.51 -13.67 -2.90
C GLY A 54 10.68 -14.94 -3.21
N GLY A 55 10.76 -15.94 -2.33
CA GLY A 55 10.06 -17.23 -2.50
C GLY A 55 8.54 -17.20 -2.30
N ALA A 56 7.93 -16.03 -2.04
CA ALA A 56 6.50 -15.88 -1.78
C ALA A 56 5.67 -15.54 -3.04
N GLU A 57 6.32 -15.27 -4.17
CA GLU A 57 5.65 -14.99 -5.44
C GLU A 57 5.10 -16.27 -6.06
N SER A 58 3.80 -16.29 -6.38
CA SER A 58 3.17 -17.43 -7.06
C SER A 58 3.52 -17.38 -8.55
N PHE A 59 4.62 -18.02 -8.92
CA PHE A 59 5.01 -18.10 -10.33
C PHE A 59 4.09 -19.05 -11.11
N ASN A 60 3.56 -18.58 -12.24
CA ASN A 60 2.86 -19.43 -13.20
C ASN A 60 3.81 -19.74 -14.37
N THR A 61 4.66 -20.74 -14.18
CA THR A 61 5.70 -21.13 -15.14
C THR A 61 5.14 -21.37 -16.54
N ASP A 62 3.96 -21.98 -16.68
CA ASP A 62 3.37 -22.25 -17.99
C ASP A 62 2.87 -20.99 -18.70
N ALA A 63 2.44 -19.97 -17.95
CA ALA A 63 2.07 -18.68 -18.54
C ALA A 63 3.31 -17.91 -19.02
N GLU A 64 4.37 -17.88 -18.19
CA GLU A 64 5.64 -17.22 -18.54
C GLU A 64 6.32 -17.90 -19.73
N VAL A 65 6.31 -19.23 -19.81
CA VAL A 65 6.85 -19.96 -20.97
C VAL A 65 6.09 -19.63 -22.25
N ARG A 66 4.75 -19.52 -22.18
CA ARG A 66 3.94 -19.11 -23.35
C ARG A 66 4.33 -17.70 -23.83
N GLU A 67 4.57 -16.77 -22.92
CA GLU A 67 4.99 -15.42 -23.25
C GLU A 67 6.38 -15.40 -23.92
N VAL A 68 7.35 -16.14 -23.38
CA VAL A 68 8.68 -16.28 -23.98
C VAL A 68 8.59 -16.88 -25.39
N LEU A 69 7.80 -17.94 -25.57
CA LEU A 69 7.59 -18.56 -26.88
C LEU A 69 6.91 -17.60 -27.87
N ALA A 70 5.96 -16.78 -27.41
CA ALA A 70 5.31 -15.78 -28.25
C ALA A 70 6.30 -14.70 -28.72
N LEU A 71 7.19 -14.25 -27.83
CA LEU A 71 8.26 -13.30 -28.16
C LEU A 71 9.24 -13.89 -29.18
N TRP A 72 9.64 -15.15 -29.01
CA TRP A 72 10.55 -15.80 -29.94
C TRP A 72 9.91 -16.08 -31.31
N LYS A 73 8.63 -16.47 -31.33
CA LYS A 73 7.87 -16.62 -32.59
C LYS A 73 7.77 -15.29 -33.37
N LYS A 74 7.68 -14.16 -32.66
CA LYS A 74 7.69 -12.83 -33.29
C LYS A 74 9.05 -12.51 -33.94
N ASN A 75 10.15 -13.06 -33.41
CA ASN A 75 11.48 -12.95 -33.98
C ASN A 75 11.90 -14.26 -34.68
N ARG A 76 11.21 -14.60 -35.77
CA ARG A 76 11.39 -15.87 -36.46
C ARG A 76 12.79 -16.08 -37.02
N THR A 77 13.46 -15.01 -37.49
CA THR A 77 14.83 -15.08 -38.02
C THR A 77 15.84 -15.43 -36.94
N GLY A 78 15.71 -14.84 -35.74
CA GLY A 78 16.54 -15.19 -34.59
C GLY A 78 16.25 -16.60 -34.08
N LEU A 79 14.99 -17.02 -34.10
CA LEU A 79 14.60 -18.36 -33.66
C LEU A 79 15.19 -19.44 -34.56
N LEU A 80 15.03 -19.32 -35.89
CA LEU A 80 15.61 -20.28 -36.85
C LEU A 80 17.13 -20.34 -36.68
N LYS A 81 17.84 -19.21 -36.66
CA LYS A 81 19.30 -19.19 -36.50
C LYS A 81 19.84 -19.95 -35.29
N HIS A 82 19.06 -20.03 -34.20
CA HIS A 82 19.50 -20.66 -32.95
C HIS A 82 19.04 -22.11 -32.77
N PHE A 83 17.99 -22.53 -33.47
CA PHE A 83 17.34 -23.83 -33.23
C PHE A 83 17.13 -24.68 -34.48
N ASP A 84 17.21 -24.10 -35.68
CA ASP A 84 17.23 -24.83 -36.96
C ASP A 84 18.62 -25.47 -37.12
N ALA A 85 18.70 -26.76 -36.84
CA ALA A 85 19.92 -27.54 -36.91
C ALA A 85 20.09 -28.18 -38.29
N ASN A 86 18.99 -28.42 -39.00
CA ASN A 86 18.96 -29.11 -40.29
C ASN A 86 19.05 -28.13 -41.49
N GLY A 87 18.82 -26.83 -41.25
CA GLY A 87 18.92 -25.74 -42.23
C GLY A 87 17.75 -25.68 -43.23
N ASP A 88 16.60 -26.29 -42.92
CA ASP A 88 15.46 -26.39 -43.82
C ASP A 88 14.56 -25.14 -43.82
N GLY A 89 14.80 -24.19 -42.91
CA GLY A 89 14.04 -22.95 -42.78
C GLY A 89 12.67 -23.10 -42.09
N GLU A 90 12.33 -24.31 -41.68
CA GLU A 90 11.22 -24.64 -40.79
C GLU A 90 11.78 -25.15 -39.44
N LEU A 91 10.90 -25.54 -38.52
CA LEU A 91 11.32 -26.16 -37.26
C LEU A 91 10.56 -27.46 -37.14
N ASP A 92 11.30 -28.56 -37.08
CA ASP A 92 10.72 -29.89 -36.90
C ASP A 92 10.27 -30.11 -35.44
N VAL A 93 9.67 -31.27 -35.18
CA VAL A 93 9.13 -31.58 -33.84
C VAL A 93 10.27 -31.67 -32.81
N GLN A 94 11.42 -32.24 -33.16
CA GLN A 94 12.57 -32.37 -32.27
C GLN A 94 13.18 -30.99 -31.93
N GLU A 95 13.29 -30.11 -32.93
CA GLU A 95 13.76 -28.74 -32.77
C GLU A 95 12.79 -27.91 -31.93
N TRP A 96 11.48 -28.09 -32.11
CA TRP A 96 10.47 -27.47 -31.24
C TRP A 96 10.55 -27.94 -29.79
N GLU A 97 10.88 -29.21 -29.53
CA GLU A 97 11.14 -29.68 -28.17
C GLU A 97 12.36 -28.98 -27.55
N ALA A 98 13.42 -28.79 -28.32
CA ALA A 98 14.60 -28.04 -27.90
C ALA A 98 14.26 -26.57 -27.57
N VAL A 99 13.45 -25.92 -28.41
CA VAL A 99 12.94 -24.56 -28.17
C VAL A 99 12.14 -24.49 -26.87
N ARG A 100 11.22 -25.45 -26.66
CA ARG A 100 10.38 -25.49 -25.44
C ARG A 100 11.23 -25.70 -24.20
N LYS A 101 12.21 -26.59 -24.25
CA LYS A 101 13.14 -26.83 -23.14
C LYS A 101 13.96 -25.58 -22.82
N ALA A 102 14.50 -24.91 -23.84
CA ALA A 102 15.24 -23.66 -23.66
C ALA A 102 14.37 -22.55 -23.05
N ALA A 103 13.10 -22.46 -23.44
CA ALA A 103 12.15 -21.52 -22.84
C ALA A 103 11.89 -21.82 -21.35
N TYR A 104 11.66 -23.10 -20.99
CA TYR A 104 11.51 -23.50 -19.58
C TYR A 104 12.76 -23.21 -18.75
N GLU A 105 13.95 -23.51 -19.27
CA GLU A 105 15.21 -23.24 -18.56
C GLU A 105 15.44 -21.74 -18.36
N ARG A 106 15.09 -20.92 -19.36
CA ARG A 106 15.16 -19.46 -19.25
C ARG A 106 14.22 -18.93 -18.17
N VAL A 107 12.95 -19.34 -18.20
CA VAL A 107 11.94 -18.93 -17.21
C VAL A 107 12.38 -19.34 -15.81
N ARG A 108 12.80 -20.60 -15.63
CA ARG A 108 13.28 -21.11 -14.33
C ARG A 108 14.49 -20.33 -13.81
N ARG A 109 15.42 -19.92 -14.70
CA ARG A 109 16.58 -19.10 -14.34
C ARG A 109 16.19 -17.67 -13.97
N GLU A 110 15.19 -17.10 -14.62
CA GLU A 110 14.69 -15.77 -14.27
C GLU A 110 13.93 -15.79 -12.94
N GLN A 111 13.10 -16.80 -12.70
CA GLN A 111 12.42 -17.02 -11.42
C GLN A 111 13.40 -17.22 -10.27
N SER A 112 14.46 -18.01 -10.46
CA SER A 112 15.48 -18.22 -9.41
C SER A 112 16.27 -16.96 -9.09
N LYS A 113 16.46 -16.05 -10.05
CA LYS A 113 17.07 -14.74 -9.78
C LYS A 113 16.13 -13.85 -8.96
N ARG A 114 14.85 -13.77 -9.35
CA ARG A 114 13.82 -12.98 -8.63
C ARG A 114 13.55 -13.50 -7.22
N SER A 115 13.69 -14.81 -6.98
CA SER A 115 13.52 -15.40 -5.65
C SER A 115 14.69 -15.13 -4.71
N VAL A 116 15.88 -14.82 -5.24
CA VAL A 116 17.08 -14.45 -4.47
C VAL A 116 17.12 -12.95 -4.17
N GLU A 117 16.44 -12.13 -4.96
CA GLU A 117 16.32 -10.69 -4.69
C GLU A 117 15.59 -10.44 -3.36
N PRO A 118 16.06 -9.45 -2.57
CA PRO A 118 15.45 -9.15 -1.28
C PRO A 118 13.97 -8.77 -1.48
N PRO A 119 13.05 -9.39 -0.73
CA PRO A 119 11.62 -9.15 -0.92
C PRO A 119 11.32 -7.67 -0.68
N THR A 120 10.64 -7.05 -1.64
CA THR A 120 10.15 -5.68 -1.46
C THR A 120 8.82 -5.76 -0.73
N HIS A 121 8.79 -5.23 0.48
CA HIS A 121 7.58 -5.15 1.27
C HIS A 121 6.75 -3.96 0.80
N LEU A 122 5.55 -4.24 0.30
CA LEU A 122 4.60 -3.25 -0.15
C LEU A 122 3.40 -3.22 0.79
N MET A 123 2.89 -2.00 1.02
CA MET A 123 1.62 -1.81 1.71
C MET A 123 0.66 -1.10 0.78
N LYS A 124 -0.50 -1.73 0.52
CA LYS A 124 -1.51 -1.23 -0.41
C LYS A 124 -2.83 -0.98 0.31
N LYS A 125 -3.63 -0.06 -0.24
CA LYS A 125 -5.04 0.07 0.12
C LYS A 125 -5.78 -1.22 -0.26
N PRO A 126 -6.52 -1.85 0.68
CA PRO A 126 -7.37 -3.02 0.37
C PRO A 126 -8.35 -2.70 -0.76
N GLN A 127 -8.48 -3.59 -1.75
CA GLN A 127 -9.31 -3.36 -2.95
C GLN A 127 -10.78 -3.77 -2.75
N TYR A 128 -11.05 -4.74 -1.86
CA TYR A 128 -12.34 -5.41 -1.77
C TYR A 128 -12.95 -5.43 -0.37
N ASP A 129 -12.39 -4.69 0.56
CA ASP A 129 -12.84 -4.75 1.94
C ASP A 129 -12.83 -3.35 2.54
N ASN A 130 -13.84 -3.04 3.36
CA ASN A 130 -14.01 -1.73 4.00
C ASN A 130 -13.00 -1.52 5.15
N ARG A 131 -11.81 -2.12 5.00
CA ARG A 131 -10.74 -2.13 5.97
C ARG A 131 -9.99 -0.80 5.92
N PRO A 132 -9.59 -0.27 7.09
CA PRO A 132 -8.88 0.99 7.15
C PRO A 132 -7.50 0.87 6.49
N TYR A 133 -7.15 1.88 5.70
CA TYR A 133 -5.79 2.12 5.23
C TYR A 133 -5.30 3.39 5.90
N LEU A 134 -4.33 3.26 6.81
CA LEU A 134 -3.83 4.35 7.64
C LEU A 134 -2.30 4.42 7.56
N LEU A 135 -1.80 5.60 7.23
CA LEU A 135 -0.39 5.96 7.32
C LEU A 135 -0.30 7.16 8.27
N SER A 136 0.38 7.00 9.40
CA SER A 136 0.51 8.03 10.43
C SER A 136 1.96 8.11 10.91
N VAL A 137 2.54 9.29 10.84
CA VAL A 137 3.87 9.57 11.43
C VAL A 137 3.78 9.75 12.95
N TYR A 138 2.57 9.89 13.49
CA TYR A 138 2.38 10.01 14.94
C TYR A 138 2.25 8.62 15.57
N PRO A 139 3.10 8.29 16.57
CA PRO A 139 2.93 7.06 17.34
C PRO A 139 1.64 7.16 18.16
N GLN A 140 0.60 6.46 17.71
CA GLN A 140 -0.71 6.42 18.38
C GLN A 140 -0.64 5.91 19.84
N TYR A 141 0.47 5.26 20.21
CA TYR A 141 0.67 4.68 21.54
C TYR A 141 0.52 5.69 22.68
N GLU A 142 1.02 6.92 22.51
CA GLU A 142 0.95 7.93 23.56
C GLU A 142 -0.47 8.42 23.81
N LEU A 143 -1.27 8.56 22.75
CA LEU A 143 -2.67 8.97 22.88
C LEU A 143 -3.48 7.86 23.54
N ILE A 144 -3.30 6.61 23.13
CA ILE A 144 -4.01 5.45 23.70
C ILE A 144 -3.77 5.35 25.20
N LYS A 145 -2.54 5.56 25.68
CA LYS A 145 -2.20 5.50 27.11
C LYS A 145 -2.99 6.55 27.91
N ARG A 146 -3.09 7.78 27.41
CA ARG A 146 -3.84 8.87 28.09
C ARG A 146 -5.35 8.60 28.09
N TYR A 147 -5.91 8.09 27.00
CA TYR A 147 -7.33 7.73 26.95
C TYR A 147 -7.67 6.57 27.88
N LYS A 148 -6.80 5.55 27.99
CA LYS A 148 -6.95 4.45 28.95
C LYS A 148 -6.92 4.94 30.41
N LEU A 149 -6.01 5.86 30.74
CA LEU A 149 -5.94 6.48 32.06
C LEU A 149 -7.21 7.26 32.40
N LYS A 150 -7.72 8.07 31.46
CA LYS A 150 -8.98 8.81 31.64
C LYS A 150 -10.17 7.86 31.82
N ALA A 151 -10.26 6.81 31.00
CA ALA A 151 -11.32 5.82 31.11
C ALA A 151 -11.29 5.10 32.48
N GLY A 152 -10.09 4.72 32.96
CA GLY A 152 -9.90 4.16 34.29
C GLY A 152 -10.34 5.12 35.41
N GLY A 153 -10.00 6.41 35.29
CA GLY A 153 -10.44 7.44 36.23
C GLY A 153 -11.97 7.62 36.27
N CYS A 154 -12.64 7.66 35.11
CA CYS A 154 -14.09 7.74 35.04
C CYS A 154 -14.76 6.50 35.66
N LEU A 155 -14.22 5.31 35.40
CA LEU A 155 -14.73 4.05 35.94
C LEU A 155 -14.60 4.03 37.47
N ALA A 156 -13.45 4.43 38.02
CA ALA A 156 -13.27 4.56 39.46
C ALA A 156 -14.25 5.59 40.07
N GLY A 157 -14.42 6.75 39.41
CA GLY A 157 -15.37 7.77 39.84
C GLY A 157 -16.83 7.29 39.86
N PHE A 158 -17.23 6.46 38.88
CA PHE A 158 -18.56 5.86 38.84
C PHE A 158 -18.81 4.95 40.05
N PHE A 159 -17.84 4.11 40.43
CA PHE A 159 -17.96 3.27 41.61
C PHE A 159 -18.02 4.09 42.90
N VAL A 160 -17.18 5.10 43.05
CA VAL A 160 -17.21 5.99 44.23
C VAL A 160 -18.56 6.70 44.36
N ALA A 161 -19.08 7.26 43.27
CA ALA A 161 -20.38 7.93 43.26
C ALA A 161 -21.52 6.95 43.55
N GLY A 162 -21.48 5.75 42.97
CA GLY A 162 -22.45 4.68 43.23
C GLY A 162 -22.46 4.25 44.70
N SER A 163 -21.29 3.98 45.29
CA SER A 163 -21.16 3.64 46.70
C SER A 163 -21.64 4.75 47.62
N ALA A 164 -21.32 6.01 47.32
CA ALA A 164 -21.81 7.16 48.08
C ALA A 164 -23.33 7.32 48.01
N ALA A 165 -23.94 7.08 46.85
CA ALA A 165 -25.39 7.12 46.68
C ALA A 165 -26.10 6.02 47.48
N VAL A 166 -25.56 4.79 47.46
CA VAL A 166 -26.07 3.69 48.28
C VAL A 166 -25.94 4.03 49.77
N TRP A 167 -24.80 4.56 50.20
CA TRP A 167 -24.58 4.95 51.58
C TRP A 167 -25.56 6.04 52.05
N MET A 168 -25.78 7.07 51.24
CA MET A 168 -26.78 8.11 51.53
C MET A 168 -28.21 7.56 51.59
N ALA A 169 -28.56 6.61 50.72
CA ALA A 169 -29.89 5.98 50.75
C ALA A 169 -30.08 5.15 52.03
N THR A 170 -29.04 4.44 52.48
CA THR A 170 -29.10 3.68 53.75
C THR A 170 -29.23 4.57 54.97
N LEU A 171 -28.54 5.73 55.01
CA LEU A 171 -28.68 6.71 56.11
C LEU A 171 -30.06 7.36 56.17
N ARG A 172 -30.82 7.37 55.06
CA ARG A 172 -32.18 7.91 55.02
C ARG A 172 -33.25 6.91 55.46
N LEU A 173 -32.93 5.62 55.45
CA LEU A 173 -33.85 4.52 55.80
C LEU A 173 -33.75 4.10 57.28
N ILE A 174 -32.74 4.60 58.00
CA ILE A 174 -32.54 4.44 59.45
C ILE A 174 -33.06 5.69 60.16
#